data_AF-A0A3D5W5M0-F1
#
_entry.id   AF-A0A3D5W5M0-F1
#
_cell.length_a   1.000
_cell.length_b   1.000
_cell.length_c   1.000
_cell.angle_alpha   90.00
_cell.angle_beta   90.00
_cell.angle_gamma   90.00
#
_symmetry.space_group_name_H-M   'P 1'
#
loop_
_entity.id
_entity.type
_entity.pdbx_description
1 polymer ?
#
loop_
_entity_poly.entity_id
_entity_poly.type
_entity_poly.pdbx_seq_one_letter_code
_entity_poly.pdbx_strand_id
1 'polypeptide(L)'
;TTQSMQRAIDETERRREKQRAYNRRHNIIPRSVVKPVNEIIDGVAAGPGTRTGSKSDRPGRSAIASANVVALSAEEFKRTIHQLEEKMYAHARDLEFEEAARIRDQISEFKHGQFHPVIAAA
;
A
#
# COMPACT_ATOMS: atom_id res chain seq x y z
N THR A 1 0.89 36.41 -7.17
CA THR A 1 0.77 35.28 -8.11
C THR A 1 1.25 35.71 -9.47
N THR A 2 2.05 34.91 -10.16
CA THR A 2 2.53 35.25 -11.51
C THR A 2 1.38 35.23 -12.53
N GLN A 3 1.51 35.96 -13.64
CA GLN A 3 0.49 35.99 -14.69
C GLN A 3 0.25 34.61 -15.33
N SER A 4 1.25 33.73 -15.35
CA SER A 4 1.12 32.34 -15.77
C SER A 4 0.24 31.52 -14.83
N MET A 5 0.43 31.68 -13.51
CA MET A 5 -0.42 31.03 -12.51
C MET A 5 -1.86 31.54 -12.57
N GLN A 6 -2.07 32.84 -12.77
CA GLN A 6 -3.43 33.40 -12.87
C GLN A 6 -4.21 32.78 -14.02
N ARG A 7 -3.62 32.68 -15.21
CA ARG A 7 -4.25 32.02 -16.38
C ARG A 7 -4.61 30.55 -16.12
N ALA A 8 -3.75 29.82 -15.42
CA ALA A 8 -4.00 28.42 -15.08
C ALA A 8 -5.16 28.27 -14.08
N ILE A 9 -5.26 29.17 -13.10
CA ILE A 9 -6.36 29.21 -12.13
C ILE A 9 -7.68 29.54 -12.84
N ASP A 10 -7.69 30.57 -13.67
CA ASP A 10 -8.89 31.01 -14.39
C ASP A 10 -9.42 29.91 -15.32
N GLU A 11 -8.54 29.23 -16.06
CA GLU A 11 -8.92 28.11 -16.93
C GLU A 11 -9.45 26.91 -16.13
N THR A 12 -8.89 26.66 -14.95
CA THR A 12 -9.36 25.59 -14.04
C THR A 12 -10.78 25.90 -13.55
N GLU A 13 -11.04 27.14 -13.15
CA GLU A 13 -12.36 27.53 -12.65
C GLU A 13 -13.41 27.52 -13.77
N ARG A 14 -13.07 28.04 -14.96
CA ARG A 14 -13.93 27.97 -16.15
C ARG A 14 -14.35 26.53 -16.49
N ARG A 15 -13.42 25.56 -16.43
CA ARG A 15 -13.72 24.14 -16.65
C ARG A 15 -14.61 23.57 -15.55
N ARG A 16 -14.32 23.89 -14.30
CA ARG A 16 -15.07 23.39 -13.13
C ARG A 16 -16.52 23.89 -13.13
N GLU A 17 -16.75 25.14 -13.51
CA GLU A 17 -18.10 25.69 -13.65
C GLU A 17 -18.92 24.93 -14.68
N LYS A 18 -18.36 24.69 -15.88
CA LYS A 18 -19.01 23.91 -16.93
C LYS A 18 -19.34 22.49 -16.46
N GLN A 19 -18.41 21.84 -15.76
CA GLN A 19 -18.61 20.50 -15.20
C GLN A 19 -19.71 20.49 -14.13
N ARG A 20 -19.72 21.46 -13.19
CA ARG A 20 -20.77 21.57 -12.17
C ARG A 20 -22.15 21.84 -12.77
N ALA A 21 -22.23 22.68 -13.82
CA ALA A 21 -23.48 22.96 -14.51
C ALA A 21 -24.02 21.72 -15.23
N TYR A 22 -23.15 20.99 -15.93
CA TYR A 22 -23.49 19.72 -16.56
C TYR A 22 -23.97 18.70 -15.52
N ASN A 23 -23.20 18.50 -14.44
CA ASN A 23 -23.56 17.55 -13.39
C ASN A 23 -24.91 17.87 -12.75
N ARG A 24 -25.20 19.15 -12.47
CA ARG A 24 -26.50 19.61 -11.95
C ARG A 24 -27.64 19.35 -12.95
N ARG A 25 -27.44 19.65 -14.23
CA ARG A 25 -28.44 19.41 -15.28
C ARG A 25 -28.76 17.92 -15.46
N HIS A 26 -27.77 17.05 -15.25
CA HIS A 26 -27.88 15.61 -15.48
C HIS A 26 -28.01 14.78 -14.19
N ASN A 27 -28.17 15.41 -13.02
CA ASN A 27 -28.22 14.75 -11.72
C ASN A 27 -27.04 13.78 -11.46
N ILE A 28 -25.84 14.15 -11.93
CA ILE A 28 -24.62 13.33 -11.78
C ILE A 28 -23.95 13.70 -10.45
N ILE A 29 -23.76 12.70 -9.59
CA ILE A 29 -22.96 12.82 -8.36
C ILE A 29 -21.51 12.42 -8.70
N PRO A 30 -20.53 13.34 -8.60
CA PRO A 30 -19.13 13.01 -8.85
C PRO A 30 -18.63 11.93 -7.88
N ARG A 31 -17.98 10.89 -8.43
CA ARG A 31 -17.34 9.83 -7.64
C ARG A 31 -15.96 9.54 -8.22
N SER A 32 -15.04 9.11 -7.36
CA SER A 32 -13.72 8.64 -7.80
C SER A 32 -13.88 7.40 -8.67
N VAL A 33 -13.10 7.32 -9.75
CA VAL A 33 -13.03 6.12 -10.58
C VAL A 33 -12.26 5.05 -9.82
N VAL A 34 -12.91 3.95 -9.47
CA VAL A 34 -12.27 2.76 -8.91
C VAL A 34 -12.15 1.74 -10.03
N LYS A 35 -10.92 1.51 -10.51
CA LYS A 35 -10.66 0.44 -11.48
C LYS A 35 -10.27 -0.83 -10.72
N PRO A 36 -10.90 -1.98 -10.98
CA PRO A 36 -10.40 -3.24 -10.44
C PRO A 36 -9.00 -3.48 -11.01
N VAL A 37 -8.06 -3.88 -10.15
CA VAL A 37 -6.80 -4.45 -10.61
C VAL A 37 -7.17 -5.82 -11.15
N ASN A 38 -7.15 -5.98 -12.47
CA ASN A 38 -7.26 -7.30 -13.06
C ASN A 38 -5.98 -8.04 -12.68
N GLU A 39 -6.11 -9.08 -11.86
CA GLU A 39 -5.02 -10.03 -11.64
C GLU A 39 -4.75 -10.70 -12.98
N ILE A 40 -3.74 -10.22 -13.70
CA ILE A 40 -3.18 -10.90 -14.86
C ILE A 40 -2.37 -12.07 -14.30
N ILE A 41 -3.06 -13.07 -13.76
CA ILE A 41 -2.51 -14.42 -13.59
C ILE A 41 -2.94 -15.18 -14.83
N ASP A 42 -2.12 -15.06 -15.86
CA ASP A 42 -2.20 -15.90 -17.04
C ASP A 42 -1.78 -17.32 -16.60
N GLY A 43 -2.75 -18.19 -16.28
CA GLY A 43 -2.42 -19.61 -16.03
C GLY A 43 -3.31 -20.45 -15.11
N VAL A 44 -4.31 -19.92 -14.39
CA VAL A 44 -5.23 -20.80 -13.62
C VAL A 44 -6.67 -20.35 -13.78
N ALA A 45 -7.36 -20.97 -14.74
CA ALA A 45 -8.81 -20.98 -14.77
C ALA A 45 -9.33 -21.72 -13.53
N ALA A 46 -9.60 -21.01 -12.44
CA ALA A 46 -10.47 -21.49 -11.37
C ALA A 46 -11.88 -20.93 -11.63
N GLY A 47 -12.82 -21.84 -11.86
CA GLY A 47 -14.19 -21.57 -12.29
C GLY A 47 -15.04 -20.69 -11.35
N PRO A 48 -16.30 -20.41 -11.74
CA PRO A 48 -17.15 -19.47 -11.03
C PRO A 48 -17.64 -20.10 -9.73
N GLY A 49 -17.13 -19.68 -8.57
CA GLY A 49 -17.70 -20.16 -7.31
C GLY A 49 -17.01 -19.85 -5.99
N THR A 50 -15.75 -19.42 -5.94
CA THR A 50 -15.03 -19.39 -4.64
C THR A 50 -14.53 -18.00 -4.28
N ARG A 51 -15.46 -17.10 -3.96
CA ARG A 51 -15.20 -15.95 -3.09
C ARG A 51 -15.92 -16.16 -1.77
N THR A 52 -15.27 -16.88 -0.87
CA THR A 52 -15.64 -16.84 0.55
C THR A 52 -14.37 -16.55 1.32
N GLY A 53 -14.38 -15.42 2.03
CA GLY A 53 -13.24 -14.93 2.77
C GLY A 53 -12.68 -15.99 3.71
N SER A 54 -11.44 -16.40 3.45
CA SER A 54 -10.67 -17.17 4.41
C SER A 54 -10.03 -16.19 5.40
N LYS A 55 -10.80 -15.80 6.42
CA LYS A 55 -10.24 -15.49 7.73
C LYS A 55 -9.56 -16.78 8.21
N SER A 56 -8.27 -16.96 7.92
CA SER A 56 -7.51 -18.02 8.55
C SER A 56 -7.11 -17.55 9.95
N ASP A 57 -7.98 -17.89 10.88
CA ASP A 57 -7.62 -18.11 12.28
C ASP A 57 -6.38 -19.03 12.32
N ARG A 58 -5.25 -18.52 12.83
CA ARG A 58 -4.08 -19.34 13.14
C ARG A 58 -3.88 -19.31 14.65
N PRO A 59 -4.44 -20.28 15.40
CA PRO A 59 -4.05 -20.49 16.78
C PRO A 59 -2.71 -21.24 16.79
N GLY A 60 -1.73 -20.71 17.52
CA GLY A 60 -0.53 -21.44 17.87
C GLY A 60 0.69 -21.18 16.98
N ARG A 61 1.46 -20.15 17.34
CA ARG A 61 2.90 -20.33 17.44
C ARG A 61 3.40 -19.73 18.74
N SER A 62 3.33 -20.59 19.75
CA SER A 62 4.17 -20.69 20.94
C SER A 62 5.29 -19.65 21.05
N ALA A 63 5.22 -18.89 22.14
CA ALA A 63 6.33 -18.49 23.00
C ALA A 63 7.74 -18.79 22.46
N ILE A 64 8.35 -17.80 21.80
CA ILE A 64 9.80 -17.67 21.84
C ILE A 64 10.09 -16.58 22.86
N ALA A 65 10.60 -17.04 23.98
CA ALA A 65 11.03 -16.25 25.11
C ALA A 65 12.04 -15.16 24.67
N SER A 66 11.73 -13.93 25.08
CA SER A 66 12.66 -12.88 25.50
C SER A 66 14.15 -13.16 25.29
N ALA A 67 14.73 -12.53 24.27
CA ALA A 67 16.15 -12.20 24.25
C ALA A 67 16.40 -10.94 23.40
N ASN A 68 16.64 -9.81 24.07
CA ASN A 68 17.32 -8.62 23.59
C ASN A 68 16.76 -7.96 22.31
N VAL A 69 15.62 -7.27 22.45
CA VAL A 69 15.30 -6.16 21.54
C VAL A 69 16.21 -5.01 21.93
N VAL A 70 17.44 -5.01 21.39
CA VAL A 70 18.22 -3.78 21.29
C VAL A 70 17.33 -2.83 20.50
N ALA A 71 16.82 -1.80 21.17
CA ALA A 71 16.20 -0.68 20.51
C ALA A 71 17.26 -0.08 19.58
N LEU A 72 17.32 -0.58 18.33
CA LEU A 72 17.95 0.15 17.25
C LEU A 72 17.39 1.56 17.33
N SER A 73 18.27 2.55 17.35
CA SER A 73 17.82 3.93 17.27
C SER A 73 16.90 4.05 16.04
N ALA A 74 15.85 4.88 16.12
CA ALA A 74 14.90 5.05 15.02
C ALA A 74 15.59 5.35 13.67
N GLU A 75 16.81 5.89 13.71
CA GLU A 75 17.67 6.15 12.56
C GLU A 75 18.30 4.88 11.97
N GLU A 76 18.79 3.95 12.80
CA GLU A 76 19.31 2.66 12.32
C GLU A 76 18.20 1.81 11.70
N PHE A 77 17.01 1.82 12.29
CA PHE A 77 15.82 1.15 11.75
C PHE A 77 15.46 1.65 10.34
N LYS A 78 15.40 2.97 10.15
CA LYS A 78 15.15 3.57 8.83
C LYS A 78 16.22 3.17 7.81
N ARG A 79 17.50 3.17 8.20
CA ARG A 79 18.62 2.77 7.33
C ARG A 79 18.49 1.30 6.91
N THR A 80 18.18 0.41 7.83
CA THR A 80 18.01 -1.03 7.54
C THR A 80 16.83 -1.27 6.60
N ILE A 81 15.69 -0.61 6.82
CA ILE A 81 14.53 -0.70 5.92
C ILE A 81 14.88 -0.20 4.52
N HIS A 82 15.54 0.95 4.43
CA HIS A 82 15.94 1.51 3.14
C HIS A 82 16.84 0.53 2.36
N GLN A 83 17.83 -0.08 3.02
CA GLN A 83 18.72 -1.07 2.41
C GLN A 83 17.96 -2.32 1.94
N LEU A 84 16.98 -2.79 2.70
CA LEU A 84 16.14 -3.92 2.30
C LEU A 84 15.23 -3.55 1.12
N GLU A 85 14.65 -2.36 1.13
CA GLU A 85 13.81 -1.86 0.03
C GLU A 85 14.63 -1.73 -1.26
N GLU A 86 15.85 -1.20 -1.20
CA GLU A 86 16.76 -1.15 -2.36
C GLU A 86 17.07 -2.53 -2.92
N LYS A 87 17.36 -3.52 -2.06
CA LYS A 87 17.60 -4.91 -2.49
C LYS A 87 16.35 -5.54 -3.12
N MET A 88 15.18 -5.33 -2.51
CA MET A 88 13.91 -5.80 -3.07
C MET A 88 13.68 -5.23 -4.48
N TYR A 89 13.92 -3.94 -4.67
CA TYR A 89 13.78 -3.31 -5.99
C TYR A 89 14.84 -3.78 -6.98
N ALA A 90 16.06 -4.11 -6.54
CA ALA A 90 17.08 -4.71 -7.40
C ALA A 90 16.60 -6.07 -7.93
N HIS A 91 16.21 -7.00 -7.05
CA HIS A 91 15.67 -8.30 -7.45
C HIS A 91 14.42 -8.17 -8.34
N ALA A 92 13.54 -7.20 -8.06
CA ALA A 92 12.37 -6.93 -8.91
C ALA A 92 12.74 -6.43 -10.32
N ARG A 93 13.83 -5.65 -10.47
CA ARG A 93 14.34 -5.24 -11.78
C ARG A 93 14.95 -6.42 -12.55
N ASP A 94 15.61 -7.33 -11.83
CA ASP A 94 16.23 -8.53 -12.38
C ASP A 94 15.22 -9.68 -12.61
N LEU A 95 13.91 -9.42 -12.39
CA LEU A 95 12.81 -10.38 -12.53
C LEU A 95 12.85 -11.56 -11.55
N GLU A 96 13.62 -11.44 -10.47
CA GLU A 96 13.73 -12.42 -9.38
C GLU A 96 12.62 -12.21 -8.34
N PHE A 97 11.38 -12.46 -8.75
CA PHE A 97 10.20 -12.14 -7.94
C PHE A 97 10.09 -12.93 -6.63
N GLU A 98 10.63 -14.16 -6.58
CA GLU A 98 10.63 -14.97 -5.37
C GLU A 98 11.48 -14.35 -4.27
N GLU A 99 12.69 -13.90 -4.61
CA GLU A 99 13.60 -13.25 -3.66
C GLU A 99 13.08 -11.86 -3.27
N ALA A 100 12.52 -11.11 -4.23
CA ALA A 100 11.85 -9.84 -3.92
C ALA A 100 10.67 -10.03 -2.95
N ALA A 101 9.86 -11.09 -3.12
CA ALA A 101 8.77 -11.42 -2.22
C ALA A 101 9.26 -11.78 -0.81
N ARG A 102 10.35 -12.55 -0.69
CA ARG A 102 10.96 -12.86 0.61
C ARG A 102 11.43 -11.60 1.33
N ILE A 103 12.09 -10.67 0.63
CA ILE A 103 12.56 -9.42 1.23
C ILE A 103 11.37 -8.53 1.62
N ARG A 104 10.31 -8.48 0.82
CA ARG A 104 9.07 -7.78 1.19
C ARG A 104 8.51 -8.29 2.52
N ASP A 105 8.43 -9.61 2.68
CA ASP A 105 7.88 -10.24 3.88
C ASP A 105 8.81 -9.99 5.09
N GLN A 106 10.13 -10.00 4.89
CA GLN A 106 11.11 -9.59 5.92
C GLN A 106 10.94 -8.12 6.32
N ILE A 107 10.73 -7.20 5.38
CA ILE A 107 10.45 -5.79 5.67
C ILE A 107 9.15 -5.67 6.47
N SER A 108 8.12 -6.43 6.10
CA SER A 108 6.87 -6.47 6.85
C SER A 108 7.10 -6.96 8.27
N GLU A 109 7.78 -8.10 8.47
CA GLU A 109 8.07 -8.64 9.79
C GLU A 109 8.91 -7.67 10.64
N PHE A 110 9.93 -7.05 10.05
CA PHE A 110 10.78 -6.07 10.72
C PHE A 110 10.00 -4.82 11.14
N LYS A 111 9.07 -4.35 10.29
CA LYS A 111 8.15 -3.24 10.63
C LYS A 111 7.20 -3.64 11.77
N HIS A 112 6.60 -4.83 11.75
CA HIS A 112 5.65 -5.28 12.77
C HIS A 112 6.31 -5.65 14.11
N GLY A 113 7.49 -6.28 14.08
CA GLY A 113 8.23 -6.69 15.28
C GLY A 113 8.74 -5.52 16.12
N GLN A 114 8.93 -4.35 15.52
CA GLN A 114 9.21 -3.10 16.24
C GLN A 114 7.94 -2.28 16.53
N PHE A 115 6.90 -2.38 15.70
CA PHE A 115 5.58 -1.74 15.92
C PHE A 115 4.61 -2.63 16.71
N HIS A 116 5.06 -3.25 17.81
CA HIS A 116 4.13 -3.56 18.89
C HIS A 116 4.08 -2.35 19.83
N PRO A 117 3.14 -1.39 19.65
CA PRO A 117 2.77 -0.56 20.77
C PRO A 117 2.22 -1.55 21.81
N VAL A 118 2.95 -1.68 22.91
CA VAL A 118 2.38 -2.23 24.13
C VAL A 118 1.22 -1.30 24.48
N ILE A 119 0.02 -1.62 23.98
CA ILE A 119 -1.21 -1.18 24.62
C ILE A 119 -1.31 -2.08 25.85
N ALA A 120 -0.53 -1.70 26.87
CA ALA A 120 -0.81 -2.06 28.23
C ALA A 120 -1.87 -1.08 28.77
N ALA A 121 -2.78 -1.67 29.55
CA ALA A 121 -3.76 -1.06 30.44
C ALA A 121 -5.06 -0.52 29.82
N ALA A 122 -6.11 -1.35 29.90
CA ALA A 122 -7.16 -1.18 30.91
C ALA A 122 -7.75 -2.55 31.28
#